data_AF-A0A4R6R2A2-F1
#
_entry.id   AF-A0A4R6R2A2-F1
#
_cell.length_a   1.000
_cell.length_b   1.000
_cell.length_c   1.000
_cell.angle_alpha   90.00
_cell.angle_beta   90.00
_cell.angle_gamma   90.00
#
_symmetry.space_group_name_H-M   'P 1'
#
loop_
_entity.id
_entity.type
_entity.pdbx_description
1 polymer ?
#
loop_
_entity_poly.entity_id
_entity_poly.type
_entity_poly.pdbx_seq_one_letter_code
_entity_poly.pdbx_strand_id
1 'polypeptide(L)' 'MPAAVPMPTAAALQFIPVALAPEATATDLASASAPSDIHVELNRDGTQLSVRWPSTQADSCAAWLRELAATALKE' A
#
# COMPACT_ATOMS: atom_id res chain seq x y z
N MET A 1 -57.38 5.01 -22.36
CA MET A 1 -56.70 5.00 -21.05
C MET A 1 -55.25 4.63 -21.32
N PRO A 2 -54.25 5.52 -21.14
CA PRO A 2 -52.86 5.16 -21.40
C PRO A 2 -52.32 4.27 -20.27
N ALA A 3 -51.74 3.13 -20.64
CA ALA A 3 -51.09 2.20 -19.73
C ALA A 3 -49.78 2.82 -19.19
N ALA A 4 -49.60 2.79 -17.88
CA ALA A 4 -48.39 3.26 -17.22
C ALA A 4 -47.20 2.34 -17.58
N VAL A 5 -46.11 2.94 -18.03
CA VAL A 5 -44.85 2.26 -18.36
C VAL A 5 -44.12 1.97 -17.04
N PRO A 6 -43.80 0.71 -16.69
CA PRO A 6 -43.07 0.43 -15.47
C PRO A 6 -41.61 0.91 -15.60
N MET A 7 -41.21 1.84 -14.73
CA MET A 7 -39.82 2.29 -14.60
C MET A 7 -38.96 1.16 -14.00
N PRO A 8 -37.73 0.96 -14.47
CA PRO A 8 -36.81 -0.02 -13.89
C PRO A 8 -36.41 0.44 -12.48
N THR A 9 -36.86 -0.31 -11.46
CA THR A 9 -36.35 -0.21 -10.09
C THR A 9 -34.85 -0.47 -10.11
N ALA A 10 -34.07 0.49 -9.57
CA ALA A 10 -32.62 0.36 -9.42
C ALA A 10 -32.33 -0.89 -8.57
N ALA A 11 -31.62 -1.86 -9.16
CA ALA A 11 -31.24 -3.09 -8.48
C ALA A 11 -30.43 -2.75 -7.22
N ALA A 12 -30.88 -3.23 -6.06
CA ALA A 12 -30.20 -3.00 -4.80
C ALA A 12 -28.81 -3.68 -4.83
N LEU A 13 -27.75 -2.88 -4.75
CA LEU A 13 -26.39 -3.37 -4.49
C LEU A 13 -26.40 -4.05 -3.12
N GLN A 14 -26.15 -5.36 -3.10
CA GLN A 14 -26.14 -6.17 -1.89
C GLN A 14 -24.72 -6.24 -1.32
N PHE A 15 -24.59 -5.97 -0.01
CA PHE A 15 -23.35 -6.15 0.73
C PHE A 15 -23.25 -7.60 1.18
N ILE A 16 -22.23 -8.32 0.70
CA ILE A 16 -21.98 -9.72 1.08
C ILE A 16 -20.83 -9.71 2.09
N PRO A 17 -21.08 -10.05 3.37
CA PRO A 17 -20.00 -10.17 4.35
C PRO A 17 -19.13 -11.38 4.00
N VAL A 18 -17.88 -11.10 3.63
CA VAL A 18 -16.85 -12.12 3.43
C VAL A 18 -16.12 -12.30 4.76
N ALA A 19 -16.25 -13.48 5.38
CA ALA A 19 -15.49 -13.83 6.56
C ALA A 19 -14.02 -14.01 6.15
N LEU A 20 -13.14 -13.09 6.56
CA LEU A 20 -11.71 -13.37 6.59
C LEU A 20 -11.47 -14.38 7.70
N ALA A 21 -10.72 -15.45 7.40
CA ALA A 21 -10.19 -16.30 8.45
C ALA A 21 -9.49 -15.41 9.49
N PRO A 22 -9.64 -15.70 10.81
CA PRO A 22 -8.93 -14.95 11.81
C PRO A 22 -7.43 -15.17 11.58
N GLU A 23 -6.79 -14.18 10.95
CA GLU A 23 -5.34 -14.03 11.00
C GLU A 23 -4.98 -14.09 12.49
N ALA A 24 -4.03 -14.99 12.80
CA ALA A 24 -3.65 -15.33 14.16
C ALA A 24 -3.62 -14.10 15.05
N THR A 25 -4.33 -14.19 16.18
CA THR A 25 -4.42 -13.17 17.23
C THR A 25 -3.12 -12.41 17.36
N ALA A 26 -3.20 -11.08 17.24
CA ALA A 26 -2.15 -10.08 17.41
C ALA A 26 -1.57 -10.03 18.85
N THR A 27 -1.39 -11.18 19.49
CA THR A 27 -0.70 -11.42 20.76
C THR A 27 0.61 -12.21 20.54
N ASP A 28 0.92 -12.62 19.30
CA ASP A 28 2.25 -13.10 18.91
C ASP A 28 3.09 -12.02 18.19
N LEU A 29 2.74 -10.74 18.33
CA LEU A 29 3.56 -9.63 17.81
C LEU A 29 4.85 -9.39 18.62
N ALA A 30 5.11 -10.18 19.65
CA ALA A 30 6.38 -10.17 20.39
C ALA A 30 7.47 -11.05 19.74
N SER A 31 7.12 -11.88 18.75
CA SER A 31 8.03 -12.85 18.13
C SER A 31 8.07 -12.79 16.61
N ALA A 32 7.85 -11.61 16.02
CA ALA A 32 8.26 -11.33 14.64
C ALA A 32 9.43 -10.34 14.65
N SER A 33 10.52 -10.66 15.35
CA SER A 33 11.83 -10.05 15.14
C SER A 33 12.45 -10.51 13.80
N ALA A 34 11.66 -10.61 12.74
CA ALA A 34 12.23 -10.53 11.41
C ALA A 34 12.64 -9.07 11.25
N PRO A 35 13.92 -8.75 10.95
CA PRO A 35 14.28 -7.39 10.63
C PRO A 35 13.46 -6.98 9.42
N SER A 36 12.44 -6.14 9.63
CA SER A 36 11.62 -5.63 8.54
C SER A 36 12.54 -4.82 7.63
N ASP A 37 12.75 -5.29 6.42
CA ASP A 37 13.57 -4.58 5.46
C ASP A 37 12.73 -3.47 4.80
N ILE A 38 13.32 -2.30 4.60
CA ILE A 38 12.78 -1.15 3.89
C ILE A 38 13.21 -1.31 2.44
N HIS A 39 12.24 -1.56 1.56
CA HIS A 39 12.48 -1.59 0.12
C HIS A 39 12.12 -0.24 -0.48
N VAL A 40 13.07 0.38 -1.16
CA VAL A 40 12.85 1.60 -1.93
C VAL A 40 13.07 1.30 -3.41
N GLU A 41 12.08 1.63 -4.24
CA GLU A 41 12.18 1.54 -5.68
C GLU A 41 12.12 2.93 -6.30
N LEU A 42 13.10 3.24 -7.15
CA LEU A 42 13.21 4.50 -7.87
C LEU A 42 13.15 4.20 -9.36
N ASN A 43 12.40 5.01 -10.11
CA ASN A 43 12.34 4.92 -11.55
C ASN A 43 12.61 6.30 -12.15
N ARG A 44 13.63 6.41 -13.00
CA ARG A 44 13.99 7.65 -13.68
C ARG A 44 14.40 7.35 -15.11
N ASP A 45 13.67 7.93 -16.07
CA ASP A 45 13.96 7.89 -17.51
C ASP A 45 14.25 6.47 -18.05
N GLY A 46 13.47 5.48 -17.58
CA GLY A 46 13.62 4.07 -17.97
C GLY A 46 14.66 3.27 -17.18
N THR A 47 15.37 3.91 -16.24
CA THR A 47 16.26 3.23 -15.29
C THR A 47 15.51 2.97 -13.98
N GLN A 48 15.46 1.71 -13.55
CA GLN A 48 14.91 1.30 -12.26
C GLN A 48 16.05 0.96 -11.29
N LEU A 49 15.99 1.51 -10.08
CA LEU A 49 16.89 1.19 -8.98
C LEU A 49 16.07 0.65 -7.81
N SER A 50 16.49 -0.47 -7.24
CA SER A 50 15.90 -1.05 -6.04
C SER A 50 16.94 -1.09 -4.92
N VAL A 51 16.61 -0.49 -3.78
CA VAL A 51 17.45 -0.45 -2.58
C VAL A 51 16.73 -1.18 -1.45
N ARG A 52 17.49 -2.00 -0.74
CA ARG A 52 17.03 -2.76 0.43
C ARG A 52 17.82 -2.30 1.64
N TRP A 53 17.12 -1.95 2.71
CA TRP A 53 17.72 -1.52 3.97
C TRP A 53 17.12 -2.23 5.15
N PRO A 54 17.91 -2.66 6.14
CA PRO A 54 17.34 -3.13 7.39
C PRO A 54 16.61 -1.97 8.10
N SER A 55 15.47 -2.26 8.73
CA SER A 55 14.72 -1.31 9.56
C SER A 55 15.56 -0.63 10.64
N THR A 56 16.63 -1.28 11.11
CA THR A 56 17.58 -0.69 12.05
C THR A 56 18.35 0.51 11.48
N GLN A 57 18.34 0.72 10.17
CA GLN A 57 18.97 1.83 9.46
C GLN A 57 17.94 2.79 8.84
N ALA A 58 16.74 2.89 9.42
CA ALA A 58 15.69 3.79 8.96
C ALA A 58 16.15 5.27 8.85
N ASP A 59 16.96 5.74 9.80
CA ASP A 59 17.51 7.11 9.76
C ASP A 59 18.44 7.33 8.55
N SER A 60 19.28 6.36 8.22
CA SER A 60 20.14 6.40 7.02
C SER A 60 19.32 6.35 5.74
N CYS A 61 18.26 5.54 5.70
CA CYS A 61 17.29 5.52 4.60
C CYS A 61 16.64 6.90 4.39
N ALA A 62 16.15 7.50 5.48
CA ALA A 62 15.54 8.83 5.43
C ALA A 62 16.53 9.93 5.01
N ALA A 63 17.79 9.86 5.43
CA ALA A 63 18.83 10.78 4.98
C ALA A 63 19.02 10.69 3.46
N TRP A 64 19.21 9.49 2.92
CA TRP A 64 19.39 9.28 1.48
C TRP A 64 18.18 9.73 0.65
N LEU A 65 16.95 9.41 1.09
CA LEU A 65 15.74 9.87 0.42
C LEU A 65 15.63 11.40 0.33
N ARG A 66 16.07 12.11 1.38
CA ARG A 66 16.11 13.58 1.40
C ARG A 66 17.16 14.13 0.44
N GLU A 67 18.35 13.52 0.39
CA GLU A 67 19.40 13.92 -0.56
C GLU A 67 18.97 13.67 -2.01
N LEU A 68 18.32 12.54 -2.27
CA LEU A 68 17.73 12.25 -3.57
C LEU A 68 16.66 13.27 -3.94
N ALA A 69 15.74 13.60 -3.03
CA ALA A 69 14.72 14.61 -3.28
C ALA A 69 15.34 15.99 -3.56
N ALA A 70 16.40 16.37 -2.83
CA ALA A 70 17.11 17.63 -3.03
C ALA A 70 17.85 17.70 -4.37
N THR A 71 18.37 16.57 -4.87
CA THR A 71 19.04 16.47 -6.18
C THR A 71 18.03 16.35 -7.31
N ALA A 72 16.97 15.55 -7.17
CA ALA A 72 16.01 15.25 -8.22
C ALA A 72 15.02 16.40 -8.49
N LEU A 73 14.71 17.23 -7.49
CA LEU A 73 13.83 18.39 -7.64
C LEU A 73 14.59 19.66 -8.08
N LYS A 74 15.92 19.62 -8.18
CA LYS A 74 16.75 20.79 -8.52
C LYS A 74 17.00 20.93 -10.03
N GLU A 75 16.34 20.12 -10.85
CA GLU A 75 16.27 20.25 -12.30
C GLU A 75 15.04 21.08 -12.71
#